data_AF-A0A822GSA3-F1
#
_entry.id   AF-A0A822GSA3-F1
#
_cell.length_a   1.000
_cell.length_b   1.000
_cell.length_c   1.000
_cell.angle_alpha   90.00
_cell.angle_beta   90.00
_cell.angle_gamma   90.00
#
_symmetry.space_group_name_H-M   'P 1'
#
loop_
_entity.id
_entity.type
_entity.pdbx_description
1 polymer ?
#
loop_
_entity_poly.entity_id
_entity_poly.type
_entity_poly.pdbx_seq_one_letter_code
_entity_poly.pdbx_strand_id
1 'polypeptide(L)' 'LSSYSLLSSCTISSSFIGIWIQPGLIDLITINNTWFSLKGTCLHGQQDIKYKYIYYNEQTRCKRCILFIPRHSNALQYR' A
#
# COMPACT_ATOMS: atom_id res chain seq x y z
N LEU A 1 -7.81 11.96 -24.60
CA LEU A 1 -8.38 10.68 -24.11
C LEU A 1 -7.26 9.93 -23.41
N SER A 2 -7.20 10.04 -22.08
CA SER A 2 -6.08 9.48 -21.30
C SER A 2 -6.17 7.97 -21.28
N SER A 3 -5.17 7.33 -21.87
CA SER A 3 -4.97 5.88 -21.93
C SER A 3 -4.68 5.33 -20.54
N TYR A 4 -5.72 5.13 -19.73
CA TYR A 4 -5.64 4.27 -18.56
C TYR A 4 -5.57 2.82 -19.02
N SER A 5 -4.35 2.36 -19.28
CA SER A 5 -4.03 0.97 -19.56
C SER A 5 -4.53 0.09 -18.39
N LEU A 6 -5.49 -0.77 -18.70
CA LEU A 6 -6.22 -1.68 -17.81
C LEU A 6 -5.37 -2.80 -17.16
N LEU A 7 -4.03 -2.72 -17.17
CA LEU A 7 -3.15 -3.77 -16.67
C LEU A 7 -1.85 -3.18 -16.11
N SER A 8 -1.95 -2.44 -15.01
CA SER A 8 -0.75 -2.08 -14.23
C SER A 8 -0.74 -2.92 -12.97
N SER A 9 -0.12 -4.09 -13.08
CA SER A 9 0.20 -4.96 -11.94
C SER A 9 0.83 -4.14 -10.83
N CYS A 10 0.06 -3.82 -9.78
CA CYS A 10 0.65 -3.19 -8.62
C CYS A 10 1.55 -4.20 -7.93
N THR A 11 2.85 -3.91 -7.88
CA THR A 11 3.79 -4.69 -7.08
C THR A 11 4.36 -3.78 -6.00
N ILE A 12 4.01 -4.07 -4.76
CA ILE A 12 4.53 -3.34 -3.60
C ILE A 12 6.02 -3.67 -3.48
N SER A 13 6.84 -2.67 -3.17
CA SER A 13 8.28 -2.85 -2.97
C SER A 13 8.54 -3.90 -1.88
N SER A 14 9.47 -4.82 -2.14
CA SER A 14 9.79 -5.92 -1.22
C SER A 14 10.17 -5.46 0.18
N SER A 15 10.75 -4.27 0.31
CA SER A 15 11.07 -3.63 1.60
C SER A 15 9.87 -3.39 2.52
N PHE A 16 8.63 -3.39 2.00
CA PHE A 16 7.42 -3.21 2.79
C PHE A 16 6.62 -4.51 2.97
N ILE A 17 7.05 -5.61 2.35
CA ILE A 17 6.41 -6.92 2.51
C ILE A 17 6.78 -7.48 3.87
N GLY A 18 5.78 -7.89 4.64
CA GLY A 18 5.98 -8.49 5.96
C GLY A 18 4.89 -8.12 6.96
N ILE A 19 5.24 -8.28 8.23
CA ILE A 19 4.39 -7.97 9.37
C ILE A 19 4.95 -6.73 10.07
N TRP A 20 4.07 -5.79 10.38
CA TRP A 20 4.43 -4.47 10.87
C TRP A 20 3.64 -4.06 12.09
N ILE A 21 4.28 -3.28 12.95
CA ILE A 21 3.61 -2.58 14.05
C ILE A 21 3.27 -1.17 13.58
N GLN A 22 2.04 -0.71 13.86
CA GLN A 22 1.66 0.68 13.72
C GLN A 22 1.31 1.26 15.09
N PRO A 23 1.95 2.36 15.51
CA PRO A 23 1.61 3.02 16.77
C PRO A 23 0.12 3.36 16.84
N GLY A 24 -0.52 3.02 17.97
CA GLY A 24 -1.95 3.27 18.21
C GLY A 24 -2.91 2.20 17.67
N LEU A 25 -2.40 1.15 17.01
CA LEU A 25 -3.17 -0.06 16.69
C LEU A 25 -2.69 -1.23 17.54
N ILE A 26 -3.65 -2.02 18.02
CA ILE A 26 -3.38 -3.25 18.78
C ILE A 26 -2.97 -4.37 17.83
N ASP A 27 -3.60 -4.43 16.65
CA ASP A 27 -3.37 -5.48 15.67
C ASP A 27 -2.12 -5.25 14.83
N LEU A 28 -1.46 -6.37 14.48
CA LEU A 28 -0.36 -6.36 13.53
C LEU A 28 -0.87 -6.12 12.10
N ILE A 29 -0.08 -5.38 11.33
CA ILE A 29 -0.35 -5.10 9.93
C ILE A 29 0.40 -6.09 9.06
N THR A 30 -0.31 -6.71 8.12
CA THR A 30 0.33 -7.58 7.13
C THR A 30 0.28 -6.91 5.77
N ILE A 31 1.43 -6.85 5.10
CA ILE A 31 1.57 -6.38 3.73
C ILE A 31 2.21 -7.50 2.90
N ASN A 32 1.60 -7.83 1.77
CA ASN A 32 2.17 -8.74 0.77
C ASN A 32 2.33 -8.01 -0.57
N ASN A 33 2.57 -8.75 -1.67
CA ASN A 33 2.83 -8.17 -2.99
C ASN A 33 1.77 -7.18 -3.48
N THR A 34 0.49 -7.41 -3.16
CA THR A 34 -0.66 -6.67 -3.71
C THR A 34 -1.68 -6.28 -2.65
N TRP A 35 -1.47 -6.60 -1.38
CA TRP A 35 -2.45 -6.41 -0.33
C TRP A 35 -1.84 -5.83 0.93
N PHE A 36 -2.59 -4.93 1.55
CA PHE A 36 -2.28 -4.31 2.84
C PHE A 36 -3.52 -4.47 3.73
N SER A 37 -3.41 -5.23 4.82
CA SER A 37 -4.53 -5.59 5.69
C SER A 37 -5.51 -4.46 6.05
N LEU A 38 -5.01 -3.26 6.36
CA LEU A 38 -5.86 -2.11 6.72
C LEU A 38 -6.39 -1.29 5.53
N LYS A 39 -5.80 -1.45 4.34
CA LYS A 39 -6.08 -0.61 3.16
C LYS A 39 -6.67 -1.37 1.98
N GLY A 40 -6.59 -2.69 1.98
CA GLY A 40 -7.12 -3.57 0.94
C GLY A 40 -6.11 -3.83 -0.18
N THR A 41 -6.61 -3.98 -1.39
CA THR A 41 -5.85 -4.40 -2.56
C THR A 41 -5.21 -3.20 -3.26
N CYS A 42 -3.95 -3.32 -3.63
CA CYS A 42 -3.26 -2.32 -4.43
C CYS A 42 -3.73 -2.37 -5.88
N LEU A 43 -4.20 -1.25 -6.39
CA LEU A 43 -4.66 -1.08 -7.76
C LEU A 43 -3.54 -0.64 -8.70
N HIS A 44 -2.67 0.27 -8.23
CA HIS A 44 -1.64 0.88 -9.06
C HIS A 44 -0.49 1.43 -8.21
N GLY A 45 0.75 1.29 -8.69
CA GLY A 45 1.90 2.02 -8.17
C GLY A 45 2.18 3.25 -9.04
N GLN A 46 2.31 4.42 -8.44
CA GLN A 46 2.60 5.64 -9.21
C GLN A 46 4.08 5.64 -9.63
N GLN A 47 4.33 5.44 -10.92
CA GLN A 47 5.70 5.27 -11.46
C GLN A 47 6.62 6.48 -11.17
N ASP A 48 6.06 7.69 -11.15
CA ASP A 48 6.82 8.93 -10.92
C ASP A 48 7.17 9.18 -9.45
N ILE A 49 6.50 8.52 -8.50
CA ILE A 49 6.67 8.77 -7.07
C ILE A 49 6.96 7.45 -6.36
N LYS A 50 8.23 7.30 -5.94
CA LYS A 50 8.69 6.12 -5.23
C LYS A 50 7.82 5.83 -4.01
N TYR A 51 7.40 4.58 -3.88
CA TYR A 51 6.60 4.06 -2.76
C TYR A 51 5.20 4.66 -2.60
N LYS A 52 4.67 5.31 -3.64
CA LYS A 52 3.30 5.79 -3.67
C LYS A 52 2.41 4.83 -4.44
N TYR A 53 1.32 4.42 -3.80
CA TYR A 53 0.42 3.39 -4.30
C TYR A 53 -1.04 3.80 -4.09
N ILE A 54 -1.93 3.36 -4.96
CA ILE A 54 -3.37 3.49 -4.80
C ILE A 54 -3.94 2.16 -4.32
N TYR A 55 -4.63 2.18 -3.19
CA TYR A 55 -5.30 1.03 -2.61
C TYR A 55 -6.82 1.16 -2.74
N TYR A 56 -7.49 0.02 -2.80
CA TYR A 56 -8.94 -0.09 -2.76
C TYR A 56 -9.36 -1.09 -1.69
N ASN A 57 -10.22 -0.62 -0.79
CA ASN A 57 -10.84 -1.46 0.23
C ASN A 57 -12.28 -1.76 -0.19
N GLU A 58 -12.57 -3.03 -0.50
CA GLU A 58 -13.89 -3.46 -0.97
C GLU A 58 -14.97 -3.30 0.09
N GLN A 59 -14.66 -3.57 1.36
CA GLN A 59 -15.61 -3.48 2.48
C GLN A 59 -16.13 -2.05 2.67
N THR A 60 -15.25 -1.06 2.53
CA THR A 60 -15.57 0.37 2.69
C THR A 60 -15.85 1.08 1.36
N ARG A 61 -15.69 0.38 0.22
CA ARG A 61 -15.76 0.92 -1.15
C ARG A 61 -14.94 2.20 -1.32
N CYS A 62 -13.77 2.26 -0.69
CA CYS A 62 -12.95 3.47 -0.60
C CYS A 62 -11.62 3.28 -1.34
N LYS A 63 -11.26 4.25 -2.18
CA LYS A 63 -9.93 4.36 -2.79
C LYS A 63 -9.07 5.32 -1.99
N ARG A 64 -7.83 4.93 -1.70
CA ARG A 64 -6.88 5.73 -0.92
C ARG A 64 -5.53 5.75 -1.60
N CYS A 65 -4.90 6.91 -1.59
CA CYS A 65 -3.51 7.07 -1.96
C CYS A 65 -2.65 6.92 -0.71
N ILE A 66 -1.62 6.07 -0.79
CA ILE A 66 -0.72 5.79 0.33
C ILE A 66 0.72 5.99 -0.13
N LEU A 67 1.49 6.76 0.62
CA LEU A 67 2.93 6.93 0.45
C LEU A 67 3.66 6.28 1.63
N PHE A 68 4.41 5.20 1.39
CA PHE A 68 5.23 4.61 2.44
C PHE A 68 6.52 5.41 2.69
N ILE A 69 6.93 5.45 3.95
CA ILE A 69 8.12 6.18 4.41
C ILE A 69 9.08 5.17 5.06
N PRO A 70 10.17 4.77 4.40
CA PRO A 70 11.12 3.79 4.94
C PRO A 70 12.00 4.44 6.01
N ARG A 71 11.55 4.44 7.26
CA ARG A 71 12.28 5.07 8.39
C ARG A 71 12.79 4.07 9.43
N HIS A 72 11.99 3.06 9.77
CA HIS A 72 12.33 2.06 10.79
C HIS A 72 12.10 0.65 10.24
N SER A 73 12.89 -0.31 10.70
CA SER A 73 12.83 -1.70 10.22
C SER A 73 11.58 -2.47 10.61
N ASN A 74 10.94 -2.12 11.74
CA ASN A 74 9.82 -2.89 12.31
C ASN A 74 8.53 -2.06 12.52
N ALA A 75 8.58 -0.75 12.25
CA ALA A 75 7.45 0.15 12.45
C ALA A 75 7.04 0.76 11.10
N LEU A 76 5.80 0.52 10.68
CA LEU A 76 5.30 1.01 9.41
C LEU A 76 4.91 2.48 9.53
N GLN A 77 5.45 3.30 8.63
CA GLN A 77 5.07 4.71 8.49
C GLN A 77 4.56 4.97 7.07
N TYR A 78 3.42 5.63 6.96
CA TYR A 78 2.85 6.06 5.69
C TYR A 78 1.98 7.30 5.86
N ARG A 79 1.71 7.99 4.76
CA ARG A 79 0.75 9.08 4.64
C ARG A 79 -0.33 8.74 3.63
#